data_AF-A0AAU9W5P3-F1
#
_entry.id   AF-A0AAU9W5P3-F1
#
_cell.length_a   1.000
_cell.length_b   1.000
_cell.length_c   1.000
_cell.angle_alpha   90.00
_cell.angle_beta   90.00
_cell.angle_gamma   90.00
#
_symmetry.space_group_name_H-M   'P 1'
#
loop_
_entity.id
_entity.type
_entity.pdbx_description
1 polymer ?
#
loop_
_entity_poly.entity_id
_entity_poly.type
_entity_poly.pdbx_seq_one_letter_code
_entity_poly.pdbx_strand_id
1 'polypeptide(L)'
;MDLSYFTTLRQYPVSRMIRWLQNRSLLANPLHCGACHEDMVMVGRTDGHIDGYQWRCRTCKKKRSLRANSFFAEFPKIPLGK
;
A
#
# COMPACT_ATOMS: atom_id res chain seq x y z
N MET A 1 12.16 -0.65 21.73
CA MET A 1 12.05 -0.32 20.30
C MET A 1 13.49 -0.19 19.79
N ASP A 2 13.95 -1.05 18.89
CA ASP A 2 15.36 -1.11 18.47
C ASP A 2 15.57 -0.30 17.18
N LEU A 3 16.56 0.59 17.16
CA LEU A 3 16.93 1.37 15.98
C LEU A 3 17.45 0.48 14.85
N SER A 4 18.07 -0.67 15.18
CA SER A 4 18.56 -1.66 14.22
C SER A 4 17.42 -2.26 13.37
N TYR A 5 16.22 -2.33 13.94
CA TYR A 5 15.02 -2.83 13.28
C TYR A 5 14.54 -1.88 12.17
N PHE A 6 14.63 -0.56 12.39
CA PHE A 6 14.20 0.41 11.39
C PHE A 6 15.23 0.60 10.28
N THR A 7 16.53 0.49 10.60
CA THR A 7 17.58 0.49 9.58
C THR A 7 17.49 -0.72 8.67
N THR A 8 17.23 -1.91 9.21
CA THR A 8 16.97 -3.11 8.41
C THR A 8 15.67 -2.98 7.60
N LEU A 9 14.58 -2.45 8.17
CA LEU A 9 13.32 -2.21 7.44
C LEU A 9 13.55 -1.33 6.20
N ARG A 10 14.37 -0.29 6.32
CA ARG A 10 14.69 0.64 5.23
C ARG A 10 15.49 0.01 4.08
N GLN A 11 16.25 -1.06 4.33
CA GLN A 11 17.03 -1.76 3.31
C GLN A 11 16.20 -2.75 2.49
N TYR A 12 14.99 -3.09 2.95
CA TYR A 12 14.15 -4.06 2.27
C TYR A 12 13.32 -3.44 1.14
N PRO A 13 12.88 -4.26 0.17
CA PRO A 13 12.01 -3.81 -0.91
C PRO A 13 10.74 -3.13 -0.38
N VAL A 14 10.22 -2.16 -1.12
CA VAL A 14 8.99 -1.40 -0.79
C VAL A 14 7.83 -2.34 -0.42
N SER A 15 7.71 -3.51 -1.05
CA SER A 15 6.70 -4.52 -0.73
C SER A 15 6.72 -5.00 0.74
N ARG A 16 7.91 -5.11 1.36
CA ARG A 16 8.04 -5.49 2.76
C ARG A 16 7.61 -4.35 3.69
N MET A 17 7.90 -3.11 3.30
CA MET A 17 7.43 -1.92 4.04
C MET A 17 5.92 -1.78 3.97
N ILE A 18 5.32 -2.01 2.79
CA ILE A 18 3.86 -2.03 2.62
C ILE A 18 3.24 -3.09 3.53
N ARG A 19 3.77 -4.31 3.54
CA ARG A 19 3.29 -5.37 4.44
C ARG A 19 3.44 -5.00 5.91
N TRP A 20 4.54 -4.35 6.27
CA TRP A 20 4.78 -3.86 7.63
C TRP A 20 3.73 -2.82 8.07
N LEU A 21 3.35 -1.90 7.17
CA LEU A 21 2.32 -0.89 7.39
C LEU A 21 0.93 -1.53 7.47
N GLN A 22 0.63 -2.49 6.59
CA GLN A 22 -0.61 -3.25 6.59
C GLN A 22 -0.83 -4.05 7.88
N ASN A 23 0.22 -4.71 8.37
CA ASN A 23 0.16 -5.47 9.63
C ASN A 23 -0.07 -4.58 10.87
N ARG A 24 0.10 -3.26 10.73
CA ARG A 24 -0.14 -2.27 11.78
C ARG A 24 -1.41 -1.45 11.56
N SER A 25 -2.23 -1.84 10.59
CA SER A 25 -3.45 -1.11 10.21
C SER A 25 -3.18 0.34 9.78
N LEU A 26 -1.96 0.64 9.32
CA LEU A 26 -1.57 1.95 8.79
C LEU A 26 -1.88 2.06 7.29
N LEU A 27 -2.05 0.92 6.61
CA LEU A 27 -2.59 0.79 5.26
C LEU A 27 -3.69 -0.27 5.27
N ALA A 28 -4.63 -0.18 4.33
CA ALA A 28 -5.71 -1.17 4.20
C ALA A 28 -5.16 -2.58 3.97
N ASN A 29 -5.79 -3.58 4.60
CA ASN A 29 -5.40 -4.99 4.48
C ASN A 29 -6.57 -5.95 4.77
N PRO A 30 -7.37 -6.35 3.77
CA PRO A 30 -7.47 -5.84 2.39
C PRO A 30 -8.30 -4.55 2.29
N LEU A 31 -8.31 -3.91 1.11
CA LEU A 31 -9.19 -2.78 0.83
C LEU A 31 -10.52 -3.28 0.25
N HIS A 32 -11.66 -2.87 0.82
CA HIS A 32 -12.97 -3.18 0.24
C HIS A 32 -13.33 -2.23 -0.91
N CYS A 33 -13.89 -2.79 -1.98
CA CYS A 33 -14.41 -1.99 -3.08
C CYS A 33 -15.72 -1.32 -2.68
N GLY A 34 -15.77 0.01 -2.63
CA GLY A 34 -17.01 0.73 -2.28
C GLY A 34 -18.20 0.59 -3.25
N ALA A 35 -18.10 -0.22 -4.30
CA ALA A 35 -19.21 -0.52 -5.21
C ALA A 35 -19.61 -2.00 -5.20
N CYS A 36 -18.63 -2.91 -5.14
CA CYS A 36 -18.90 -4.35 -5.10
C CYS A 36 -18.89 -4.91 -3.68
N HIS A 37 -18.41 -4.16 -2.69
CA HIS A 37 -18.12 -4.60 -1.32
C HIS A 37 -17.12 -5.77 -1.20
N GLU A 38 -16.60 -6.26 -2.31
CA GLU A 38 -15.57 -7.30 -2.39
C GLU A 38 -14.16 -6.79 -2.05
N ASP A 39 -13.34 -7.72 -1.56
CA ASP A 39 -11.92 -7.50 -1.30
C ASP A 39 -11.15 -7.22 -2.60
N MET A 40 -10.43 -6.11 -2.60
CA MET A 40 -9.54 -5.75 -3.69
C MET A 40 -8.21 -6.45 -3.53
N VAL A 41 -7.59 -6.77 -4.67
CA VAL A 41 -6.24 -7.33 -4.70
C VAL A 41 -5.21 -6.26 -5.01
N MET A 42 -4.04 -6.36 -4.38
CA MET A 42 -2.91 -5.50 -4.69
C MET A 42 -2.23 -5.97 -5.96
N VAL A 43 -2.03 -5.06 -6.91
CA VAL A 43 -1.34 -5.33 -8.18
C VAL A 43 -0.23 -4.32 -8.41
N GLY A 44 0.87 -4.77 -9.03
CA GLY A 44 1.96 -3.89 -9.43
C GLY A 44 1.49 -2.85 -10.46
N ARG A 45 2.06 -1.65 -10.37
CA ARG A 45 1.90 -0.54 -11.31
C ARG A 45 3.18 -0.44 -12.14
N THR A 46 3.04 -0.47 -13.46
CA THR A 46 4.17 -0.41 -14.41
C THR A 46 4.60 1.01 -14.76
N ASP A 47 3.88 2.04 -14.31
CA ASP A 47 4.02 3.45 -14.70
C ASP A 47 5.03 4.24 -13.85
N GLY A 48 5.89 3.58 -13.07
CA GLY A 48 6.87 4.28 -12.23
C GLY A 48 6.26 5.08 -11.08
N HIS A 49 5.02 4.77 -10.69
CA HIS A 49 4.38 5.39 -9.55
C HIS A 49 5.20 5.17 -8.26
N ILE A 50 5.23 6.19 -7.40
CA ILE A 50 6.10 6.27 -6.20
C ILE A 50 6.06 5.00 -5.33
N ASP A 51 4.88 4.38 -5.17
CA ASP A 51 4.72 3.14 -4.41
C ASP A 51 4.84 1.86 -5.25
N GLY A 52 4.69 1.94 -6.57
CA GLY A 52 4.69 0.79 -7.47
C GLY A 52 3.52 -0.19 -7.32
N TYR A 53 2.54 0.08 -6.45
CA TYR A 53 1.37 -0.79 -6.23
C TYR A 53 0.05 -0.01 -6.22
N GLN A 54 -1.04 -0.70 -6.58
CA GLN A 54 -2.42 -0.20 -6.51
C GLN A 54 -3.39 -1.32 -6.12
N TRP A 55 -4.54 -0.95 -5.56
CA TRP A 55 -5.65 -1.89 -5.36
C TRP A 55 -6.47 -2.02 -6.63
N ARG A 56 -6.85 -3.25 -6.98
CA ARG A 56 -7.73 -3.56 -8.11
C ARG A 56 -8.85 -4.50 -7.66
N CYS A 57 -10.09 -4.12 -7.89
CA CYS A 57 -11.23 -5.00 -7.65
C CYS A 57 -11.27 -6.08 -8.74
N ARG A 58 -11.51 -7.34 -8.37
CA ARG A 58 -11.62 -8.44 -9.34
C ARG A 58 -12.89 -8.36 -10.18
N THR A 59 -13.99 -7.91 -9.58
CA THR A 59 -15.33 -7.85 -10.18
C THR A 59 -15.50 -6.63 -11.09
N CYS A 60 -15.52 -5.41 -10.55
CA CYS A 60 -15.73 -4.19 -11.35
C CYS A 60 -14.46 -3.60 -11.99
N LYS A 61 -13.30 -4.22 -11.78
CA LYS A 61 -11.98 -3.75 -12.27
C LYS A 61 -11.58 -2.33 -11.83
N LYS A 62 -12.33 -1.68 -10.94
CA LYS A 62 -11.98 -0.37 -10.37
C LYS A 62 -10.61 -0.43 -9.71
N LYS A 63 -9.85 0.65 -9.90
CA LYS A 63 -8.52 0.85 -9.33
C LYS A 63 -8.61 1.86 -8.19
N ARG A 64 -7.83 1.68 -7.14
CA ARG A 64 -7.67 2.62 -6.02
C ARG A 64 -6.19 2.73 -5.67
N SER A 65 -5.78 3.88 -5.15
CA SER A 65 -4.42 4.05 -4.65
C SER A 65 -4.17 3.09 -3.49
N LEU A 66 -2.93 2.59 -3.36
CA LEU A 66 -2.53 1.75 -2.23
C LEU A 66 -2.88 2.40 -0.88
N ARG A 67 -2.75 3.73 -0.83
CA ARG A 67 -2.93 4.59 0.34
C ARG A 67 -4.38 4.95 0.64
N ALA A 68 -5.35 4.45 -0.12
CA ALA A 68 -6.76 4.75 0.10
C ALA A 68 -7.17 4.43 1.54
N ASN A 69 -7.95 5.33 2.15
CA ASN A 69 -8.43 5.23 3.53
C ASN A 69 -7.31 5.17 4.58
N SER A 70 -6.16 5.81 4.32
CA SER A 70 -5.07 5.93 5.28
C SER A 70 -4.54 7.36 5.34
N PHE A 71 -3.85 7.69 6.43
CA PHE A 71 -3.12 8.95 6.58
C PHE A 71 -2.20 9.27 5.39
N PHE A 72 -1.57 8.25 4.80
CA PHE A 72 -0.67 8.45 3.66
C PHE A 72 -1.38 8.96 2.38
N ALA A 73 -2.71 8.88 2.31
CA ALA A 73 -3.48 9.47 1.22
C ALA A 73 -3.27 10.99 1.12
N GLU A 74 -3.02 11.67 2.25
CA GLU A 74 -2.78 13.12 2.30
C GLU A 74 -1.40 13.50 1.74
N PHE A 75 -0.46 12.54 1.66
CA PHE A 75 0.93 12.79 1.29
C PHE A 75 1.36 12.03 0.02
N PRO A 76 0.66 12.16 -1.12
CA PRO A 76 0.84 11.28 -2.29
C PRO A 76 2.24 11.31 -2.91
N LYS A 77 3.03 12.37 -2.65
CA LYS A 77 4.39 12.56 -3.19
C LYS A 77 5.50 12.03 -2.29
N ILE A 78 5.19 11.65 -1.05
CA ILE A 78 6.18 11.12 -0.10
C ILE A 78 6.30 9.62 -0.32
N PRO A 79 7.48 9.07 -0.66
CA PRO A 79 7.63 7.63 -0.85
C PRO A 79 7.48 6.87 0.46
N LEU A 80 6.80 5.71 0.40
CA LEU A 80 6.67 4.82 1.56
C LEU A 80 7.99 4.10 1.89
N GLY A 81 8.93 4.05 0.94
CA GLY A 81 10.25 3.46 1.11
C GLY A 81 11.36 4.17 0.36
N LYS A 82 12.59 3.74 0.60
CA LYS A 82 13.81 4.34 0.02
C LYS A 82 14.40 3.46 -1.06
#